data_AF-A0A7C9GGK8-F1
#
_entry.id   AF-A0A7C9GGK8-F1
#
_cell.length_a   1.000
_cell.length_b   1.000
_cell.length_c   1.000
_cell.angle_alpha   90.00
_cell.angle_beta   90.00
_cell.angle_gamma   90.00
#
_symmetry.space_group_name_H-M   'P 1'
#
loop_
_entity.id
_entity.type
_entity.pdbx_description
1 polymer ?
#
loop_
_entity_poly.entity_id
_entity_poly.type
_entity_poly.pdbx_seq_one_letter_code
_entity_poly.pdbx_strand_id
1 'polypeptide(L)'
;MTDFAELLTTSRKTNSRFIISCERRMQFGYRYVEKFLTEFMSSFQIPITSMHVHFGGGWWVIPSEMLNLENHPLKYGYGVLFYSGYHYLDLVARFALYNKTIQDVDLLKPHVKTMVVRPNALAEALPFTIYSHVLKQEDKNQDQIAHQLLDYGELDFSVIGSYSKGIQHRMSFSMDLMETTLSGRIMPNSIPSDGRIRQEIVNIHLGHFCSISIVSNSFRKLTDGNTIPEDFSITIATHPMFTWRGEQAVLRI
;
A
#
# COMPACT_ATOMS: atom_id res chain seq x y z
N MET A 1 -4.21 -18.37 -12.75
CA MET A 1 -4.96 -18.85 -11.56
C MET A 1 -4.63 -20.31 -11.19
N THR A 2 -3.94 -21.05 -12.06
CA THR A 2 -3.49 -22.44 -11.88
C THR A 2 -2.40 -22.58 -10.81
N ASP A 3 -1.40 -21.70 -10.81
CA ASP A 3 -0.16 -21.89 -10.04
C ASP A 3 -0.38 -21.85 -8.52
N PHE A 4 -1.18 -20.91 -8.02
CA PHE A 4 -1.52 -20.86 -6.60
C PHE A 4 -2.29 -22.11 -6.15
N ALA A 5 -3.24 -22.59 -6.96
CA ALA A 5 -4.02 -23.78 -6.64
C ALA A 5 -3.14 -25.04 -6.64
N GLU A 6 -2.18 -25.12 -7.56
CA GLU A 6 -1.19 -26.19 -7.64
C GLU A 6 -0.23 -26.16 -6.45
N LEU A 7 0.29 -24.98 -6.09
CA LEU A 7 1.14 -24.79 -4.90
C LEU A 7 0.40 -25.17 -3.61
N LEU A 8 -0.86 -24.72 -3.46
CA LEU A 8 -1.68 -25.04 -2.30
C LEU A 8 -1.96 -26.55 -2.21
N THR A 9 -2.28 -27.18 -3.35
CA THR A 9 -2.51 -28.62 -3.43
C THR A 9 -1.25 -29.40 -3.06
N THR A 10 -0.10 -28.99 -3.58
CA THR A 10 1.20 -29.63 -3.33
C THR A 10 1.64 -29.45 -1.88
N SER A 11 1.48 -28.25 -1.32
CA SER A 11 1.75 -27.98 0.10
C SER A 11 0.91 -28.88 1.00
N ARG A 12 -0.39 -29.05 0.70
CA ARG A 12 -1.29 -29.97 1.44
C ARG A 12 -0.86 -31.44 1.33
N LYS A 13 -0.41 -31.88 0.15
CA LYS A 13 0.03 -33.27 -0.09
C LYS A 13 1.35 -33.60 0.61
N THR A 14 2.28 -32.65 0.64
CA THR A 14 3.66 -32.87 1.11
C THR A 14 3.87 -32.45 2.57
N ASN A 15 2.86 -31.88 3.22
CA ASN A 15 2.97 -31.23 4.53
C ASN A 15 4.06 -30.13 4.57
N SER A 16 4.39 -29.55 3.41
CA SER A 16 5.36 -28.46 3.30
C SER A 16 4.73 -27.14 3.73
N ARG A 17 5.47 -26.33 4.49
CA ARG A 17 5.03 -24.96 4.82
C ARG A 17 5.33 -24.04 3.65
N PHE A 18 4.30 -23.35 3.16
CA PHE A 18 4.44 -22.29 2.17
C PHE A 18 4.10 -20.95 2.83
N ILE A 19 4.97 -19.96 2.67
CA ILE A 19 4.82 -18.63 3.27
C ILE A 19 4.91 -17.61 2.15
N ILE A 20 3.86 -16.81 2.01
CA ILE A 20 3.90 -15.60 1.19
C ILE A 20 4.58 -14.52 2.03
N SER A 21 5.70 -13.99 1.54
CA SER A 21 6.46 -12.96 2.26
C SER A 21 5.69 -11.64 2.22
N CYS A 22 5.10 -11.25 3.35
CA CYS A 22 4.50 -9.94 3.53
C CYS A 22 5.25 -9.19 4.63
N GLU A 23 6.34 -8.52 4.28
CA GLU A 23 7.29 -7.95 5.24
C GLU A 23 6.65 -6.90 6.16
N ARG A 24 5.64 -6.17 5.68
CA ARG A 24 4.88 -5.19 6.48
C ARG A 24 4.29 -5.79 7.76
N ARG A 25 3.90 -7.08 7.76
CA ARG A 25 3.42 -7.79 8.96
C ARG A 25 4.48 -7.84 10.08
N MET A 26 5.75 -7.83 9.71
CA MET A 26 6.87 -8.02 10.65
C MET A 26 7.44 -6.71 11.17
N GLN A 27 7.07 -5.58 10.56
CA GLN A 27 7.54 -4.26 11.00
C GLN A 27 7.01 -3.97 12.42
N PHE A 28 7.88 -3.43 13.28
CA PHE A 28 7.63 -3.31 14.71
C PHE A 28 6.40 -2.46 15.06
N GLY A 29 6.17 -1.36 14.34
CA GLY A 29 5.00 -0.51 14.48
C GLY A 29 3.69 -1.26 14.19
N TYR A 30 3.63 -2.02 13.09
CA TYR A 30 2.46 -2.85 12.79
C TYR A 30 2.22 -3.96 13.81
N ARG A 31 3.29 -4.60 14.31
CA ARG A 31 3.17 -5.59 15.39
C ARG A 31 2.67 -4.98 16.70
N TYR A 32 3.10 -3.77 17.02
CA TYR A 32 2.61 -3.02 18.17
C TYR A 32 1.11 -2.71 18.02
N VAL A 33 0.70 -2.22 16.85
CA VAL A 33 -0.71 -1.93 16.55
C VAL A 33 -1.56 -3.21 16.57
N GLU A 34 -1.07 -4.32 16.01
CA GLU A 34 -1.76 -5.62 16.05
C GLU A 34 -2.02 -6.07 17.50
N LYS A 35 -1.02 -5.94 18.38
CA LYS A 35 -1.16 -6.26 19.80
C LYS A 35 -2.22 -5.38 20.47
N PHE A 36 -2.11 -4.06 20.30
CA PHE A 36 -3.08 -3.12 20.87
C PHE A 36 -4.50 -3.39 20.38
N LEU A 37 -4.68 -3.59 19.07
CA LEU A 37 -5.99 -3.88 18.48
C LEU A 37 -6.59 -5.14 19.10
N THR A 38 -5.82 -6.22 19.18
CA THR A 38 -6.29 -7.49 19.76
C THR A 38 -6.72 -7.33 21.21
N GLU A 39 -5.95 -6.61 22.03
CA GLU A 39 -6.27 -6.35 23.44
C GLU A 39 -7.52 -5.47 23.57
N PHE A 40 -7.61 -4.38 22.81
CA PHE A 40 -8.76 -3.46 22.83
C PHE A 40 -10.05 -4.14 22.36
N MET A 41 -9.98 -4.85 21.23
CA MET A 41 -11.09 -5.61 20.63
C MET A 41 -11.62 -6.67 21.61
N SER A 42 -10.72 -7.45 22.21
CA SER A 42 -11.12 -8.49 23.17
C SER A 42 -11.72 -7.91 24.46
N SER A 43 -11.17 -6.81 24.98
CA SER A 43 -11.64 -6.21 26.25
C SER A 43 -13.00 -5.54 26.11
N PHE A 44 -13.25 -4.87 24.99
CA PHE A 44 -14.42 -4.01 24.82
C PHE A 44 -15.43 -4.52 23.80
N GLN A 45 -15.11 -5.61 23.08
CA GLN A 45 -15.98 -6.21 22.07
C GLN A 45 -16.35 -5.24 20.93
N ILE A 46 -15.43 -4.34 20.58
CA ILE A 46 -15.61 -3.34 19.51
C ILE A 46 -14.81 -3.80 18.28
N PRO A 47 -15.46 -4.02 17.11
CA PRO A 47 -14.75 -4.42 15.90
C PRO A 47 -14.08 -3.24 15.19
N ILE A 48 -13.17 -3.55 14.27
CA ILE A 48 -12.65 -2.59 13.29
C ILE A 48 -13.76 -2.28 12.29
N THR A 49 -14.12 -1.01 12.16
CA THR A 49 -15.19 -0.53 11.27
C THR A 49 -14.65 0.02 9.96
N SER A 50 -13.44 0.58 9.96
CA SER A 50 -12.82 1.05 8.73
C SER A 50 -11.30 1.05 8.77
N MET A 51 -10.70 0.93 7.60
CA MET A 51 -9.26 1.06 7.39
C MET A 51 -8.97 1.82 6.10
N HIS A 52 -8.08 2.81 6.14
CA HIS A 52 -7.57 3.49 4.95
C HIS A 52 -6.07 3.31 4.88
N VAL A 53 -5.57 3.00 3.69
CA VAL A 53 -4.14 2.90 3.41
C VAL A 53 -3.79 3.86 2.27
N HIS A 54 -2.74 4.62 2.45
CA HIS A 54 -2.09 5.35 1.39
C HIS A 54 -0.61 4.92 1.34
N PHE A 55 -0.18 4.52 0.15
CA PHE A 55 1.20 4.25 -0.19
C PHE A 55 1.60 5.19 -1.33
N GLY A 56 2.59 6.03 -1.08
CA GLY A 56 3.31 6.81 -2.07
C GLY A 56 4.67 6.17 -2.33
N GLY A 57 4.93 5.75 -3.56
CA GLY A 57 6.21 5.16 -3.96
C GLY A 57 7.28 6.17 -4.35
N GLY A 58 6.90 7.41 -4.65
CA GLY A 58 7.79 8.51 -5.03
C GLY A 58 8.66 8.19 -6.24
N TRP A 59 8.16 7.39 -7.17
CA TRP A 59 8.92 6.87 -8.31
C TRP A 59 8.77 7.79 -9.51
N TRP A 60 9.65 8.79 -9.58
CA TRP A 60 9.68 9.67 -10.73
C TRP A 60 10.47 9.02 -11.86
N VAL A 61 9.73 8.41 -12.78
CA VAL A 61 10.23 7.80 -14.00
C VAL A 61 9.63 8.53 -15.21
N ILE A 62 10.47 8.90 -16.16
CA ILE A 62 10.02 9.56 -17.39
C ILE A 62 9.44 8.48 -18.33
N PRO A 63 8.37 8.76 -19.09
CA PRO A 63 7.76 7.76 -19.97
C PRO A 63 8.74 7.06 -20.94
N SER A 64 9.73 7.77 -21.47
CA SER A 64 10.77 7.19 -22.33
C SER A 64 11.67 6.19 -21.58
N GLU A 65 11.98 6.46 -20.31
CA GLU A 65 12.78 5.58 -19.45
C GLU A 65 12.04 4.28 -19.13
N MET A 66 10.71 4.32 -19.02
CA MET A 66 9.90 3.13 -18.74
C MET A 66 10.08 2.04 -19.79
N LEU A 67 10.31 2.43 -21.05
CA LEU A 67 10.53 1.49 -22.15
C LEU A 67 11.78 0.61 -21.96
N ASN A 68 12.76 1.13 -21.20
CA ASN A 68 14.07 0.51 -20.97
C ASN A 68 14.13 -0.27 -19.65
N LEU A 69 13.03 -0.42 -18.92
CA LEU A 69 12.98 -1.12 -17.64
C LEU A 69 12.88 -2.65 -17.83
N GLU A 70 13.88 -3.26 -18.46
CA GLU A 70 13.86 -4.70 -18.81
C GLU A 70 13.64 -5.63 -17.61
N ASN A 71 14.14 -5.28 -16.43
CA ASN A 71 14.00 -6.13 -15.24
C ASN A 71 12.80 -5.74 -14.35
N HIS A 72 11.95 -4.81 -14.78
CA HIS A 72 10.86 -4.31 -13.94
C HIS A 72 9.52 -4.97 -14.28
N PRO A 73 8.77 -5.47 -13.28
CA PRO A 73 7.50 -6.18 -13.49
C PRO A 73 6.43 -5.36 -14.24
N LEU A 74 6.48 -4.03 -14.09
CA LEU A 74 5.60 -3.08 -14.80
C LEU A 74 5.56 -3.35 -16.32
N LYS A 75 6.71 -3.62 -16.94
CA LYS A 75 6.82 -3.89 -18.39
C LYS A 75 6.08 -5.16 -18.83
N TYR A 76 5.84 -6.06 -17.89
CA TYR A 76 5.22 -7.38 -18.13
C TYR A 76 3.77 -7.43 -17.65
N GLY A 77 3.13 -6.28 -17.43
CA GLY A 77 1.72 -6.18 -17.04
C GLY A 77 1.48 -6.25 -15.53
N TYR A 78 2.51 -6.37 -14.70
CA TYR A 78 2.39 -6.40 -13.24
C TYR A 78 2.71 -5.03 -12.65
N GLY A 79 1.68 -4.30 -12.22
CA GLY A 79 1.86 -2.96 -11.68
C GLY A 79 2.10 -2.90 -10.18
N VAL A 80 1.87 -1.70 -9.62
CA VAL A 80 2.11 -1.39 -8.21
C VAL A 80 1.38 -2.35 -7.27
N LEU A 81 0.18 -2.84 -7.61
CA LEU A 81 -0.57 -3.74 -6.73
C LEU A 81 0.20 -5.05 -6.49
N PHE A 82 0.73 -5.65 -7.55
CA PHE A 82 1.47 -6.92 -7.43
C PHE A 82 2.94 -6.73 -7.06
N TYR A 83 3.53 -5.56 -7.34
CA TYR A 83 4.93 -5.31 -7.05
C TYR A 83 5.19 -4.90 -5.59
N SER A 84 4.47 -3.91 -5.08
CA SER A 84 4.69 -3.33 -3.74
C SER A 84 3.41 -3.25 -2.90
N GLY A 85 2.26 -3.16 -3.55
CA GLY A 85 0.93 -2.96 -2.96
C GLY A 85 0.37 -4.15 -2.19
N TYR A 86 0.75 -5.36 -2.57
CA TYR A 86 0.20 -6.60 -1.99
C TYR A 86 0.47 -6.71 -0.48
N HIS A 87 1.52 -6.06 0.02
CA HIS A 87 1.79 -5.94 1.44
C HIS A 87 0.69 -5.20 2.20
N TYR A 88 0.08 -4.18 1.59
CA TYR A 88 -0.98 -3.40 2.19
C TYR A 88 -2.34 -4.07 2.05
N LEU A 89 -2.59 -4.71 0.90
CA LEU A 89 -3.77 -5.58 0.72
C LEU A 89 -3.79 -6.67 1.79
N ASP A 90 -2.63 -7.23 2.08
CA ASP A 90 -2.45 -8.19 3.15
C ASP A 90 -2.77 -7.62 4.54
N LEU A 91 -2.28 -6.42 4.88
CA LEU A 91 -2.62 -5.76 6.15
C LEU A 91 -4.14 -5.56 6.30
N VAL A 92 -4.81 -5.10 5.24
CA VAL A 92 -6.28 -4.94 5.22
C VAL A 92 -6.98 -6.28 5.48
N ALA A 93 -6.58 -7.34 4.77
CA ALA A 93 -7.17 -8.66 4.94
C ALA A 93 -6.91 -9.24 6.34
N ARG A 94 -5.70 -9.03 6.88
CA ARG A 94 -5.30 -9.49 8.22
C ARG A 94 -6.10 -8.78 9.31
N PHE A 95 -6.28 -7.46 9.23
CA PHE A 95 -7.05 -6.73 10.21
C PHE A 95 -8.55 -7.01 10.10
N ALA A 96 -9.08 -7.18 8.90
CA ALA A 96 -10.43 -7.68 8.70
C ALA A 96 -10.65 -9.08 9.30
N LEU A 97 -9.61 -9.93 9.32
CA LEU A 97 -9.69 -11.25 9.95
C LEU A 97 -9.90 -11.17 11.46
N TYR A 98 -9.34 -10.18 12.17
CA TYR A 98 -9.57 -10.02 13.61
C TYR A 98 -11.03 -9.77 13.95
N ASN A 99 -11.80 -9.15 13.05
CA ASN A 99 -13.23 -8.96 13.27
C ASN A 99 -13.99 -10.27 13.44
N LYS A 100 -13.49 -11.41 12.92
CA LYS A 100 -14.11 -12.74 13.14
C LYS A 100 -14.15 -13.17 14.60
N THR A 101 -13.33 -12.56 15.46
CA THR A 101 -13.35 -12.84 16.91
C THR A 101 -14.53 -12.17 17.62
N ILE A 102 -15.14 -11.15 17.01
CA ILE A 102 -16.24 -10.36 17.59
C ILE A 102 -17.55 -10.55 16.82
N GLN A 103 -17.47 -10.65 15.49
CA GLN A 103 -18.64 -10.70 14.63
C GLN A 103 -18.41 -11.56 13.37
N ASP A 104 -19.51 -12.07 12.79
CA ASP A 104 -19.45 -12.82 11.54
C ASP A 104 -19.23 -11.87 10.35
N VAL A 105 -18.19 -12.15 9.56
CA VAL A 105 -17.77 -11.38 8.39
C VAL A 105 -17.35 -12.31 7.26
N ASP A 106 -17.89 -12.08 6.05
CA ASP A 106 -17.45 -12.78 4.84
C ASP A 106 -16.24 -12.06 4.24
N LEU A 107 -15.07 -12.69 4.37
CA LEU A 107 -13.80 -12.18 3.86
C LEU A 107 -13.52 -12.59 2.41
N LEU A 108 -14.29 -13.54 1.85
CA LEU A 108 -14.03 -14.10 0.53
C LEU A 108 -14.73 -13.32 -0.58
N LYS A 109 -15.73 -12.51 -0.24
CA LYS A 109 -16.55 -11.76 -1.20
C LYS A 109 -16.65 -10.28 -0.83
N PRO A 110 -15.51 -9.55 -0.72
CA PRO A 110 -15.58 -8.11 -0.54
C PRO A 110 -16.25 -7.46 -1.76
N HIS A 111 -17.09 -6.46 -1.53
CA HIS A 111 -17.53 -5.57 -2.61
C HIS A 111 -16.43 -4.56 -2.84
N VAL A 112 -15.95 -4.42 -4.07
CA VAL A 112 -14.83 -3.53 -4.40
C VAL A 112 -15.14 -2.71 -5.64
N LYS A 113 -14.62 -1.47 -5.65
CA LYS A 113 -14.53 -0.61 -6.82
C LYS A 113 -13.09 -0.14 -6.95
N THR A 114 -12.52 -0.30 -8.13
CA THR A 114 -11.12 0.00 -8.40
C THR A 114 -10.98 1.14 -9.40
N MET A 115 -9.86 1.85 -9.30
CA MET A 115 -9.39 2.82 -10.28
C MET A 115 -7.93 2.51 -10.58
N VAL A 116 -7.54 2.61 -11.84
CA VAL A 116 -6.21 2.24 -12.33
C VAL A 116 -5.68 3.36 -13.20
N VAL A 117 -4.44 3.77 -12.95
CA VAL A 117 -3.68 4.65 -13.84
C VAL A 117 -2.55 3.83 -14.43
N ARG A 118 -2.47 3.79 -15.76
CA ARG A 118 -1.39 3.12 -16.48
C ARG A 118 -0.33 4.13 -16.94
N PRO A 119 0.90 3.66 -17.20
CA PRO A 119 1.98 4.47 -17.76
C PRO A 119 1.62 5.35 -18.96
N ASN A 120 0.79 4.88 -19.89
CA ASN A 120 0.36 5.69 -21.04
C ASN A 120 -0.41 6.95 -20.60
N ALA A 121 -1.26 6.85 -19.57
CA ALA A 121 -2.02 7.98 -19.05
C ALA A 121 -1.10 9.02 -18.39
N LEU A 122 0.00 8.59 -17.76
CA LEU A 122 1.03 9.52 -17.27
C LEU A 122 1.71 10.26 -18.42
N ALA A 123 2.05 9.54 -19.49
CA ALA A 123 2.64 10.13 -20.69
C ALA A 123 1.72 11.16 -21.34
N GLU A 124 0.41 10.94 -21.31
CA GLU A 124 -0.59 11.91 -21.80
C GLU A 124 -0.76 13.11 -20.85
N ALA A 125 -0.75 12.88 -19.53
CA ALA A 125 -0.97 13.91 -18.52
C ALA A 125 0.22 14.85 -18.30
N LEU A 126 1.46 14.36 -18.50
CA LEU A 126 2.69 15.13 -18.31
C LEU A 126 3.46 15.28 -19.64
N PRO A 127 3.25 16.39 -20.38
CA PRO A 127 3.88 16.57 -21.68
C PRO A 127 5.41 16.66 -21.61
N PHE A 128 6.09 16.22 -22.67
CA PHE A 128 7.56 16.22 -22.74
C PHE A 128 8.20 17.60 -22.60
N THR A 129 7.44 18.66 -22.88
CA THR A 129 7.87 20.04 -22.60
C THR A 129 8.18 20.27 -21.12
N ILE A 130 7.48 19.60 -20.21
CA ILE A 130 7.76 19.65 -18.76
C ILE A 130 9.16 19.08 -18.47
N TYR A 131 9.56 18.07 -19.22
CA TYR A 131 10.86 17.42 -19.07
C TYR A 131 11.96 18.05 -19.92
N SER A 132 11.66 19.04 -20.78
CA SER A 132 12.61 19.60 -21.75
C SER A 132 13.88 20.22 -21.14
N HIS A 133 13.80 20.66 -19.88
CA HIS A 133 14.96 21.19 -19.14
C HIS A 133 15.89 20.11 -18.57
N VAL A 134 15.43 18.85 -18.54
CA VAL A 134 16.12 17.72 -17.89
C VAL A 134 16.34 16.53 -18.82
N LEU A 135 15.59 16.42 -19.90
CA LEU A 135 15.80 15.41 -20.94
C LEU A 135 16.84 15.88 -21.95
N LYS A 136 17.70 14.96 -22.36
CA LYS A 136 18.39 15.07 -23.65
C LYS A 136 17.34 14.94 -24.76
N GLN A 137 17.66 15.36 -25.99
CA GLN A 137 16.74 15.18 -27.12
C GLN A 137 16.20 13.74 -27.15
N GLU A 138 14.87 13.61 -27.19
CA GLU A 138 14.16 12.34 -27.33
C GLU A 138 13.96 12.03 -28.81
N ASP A 139 14.34 10.82 -29.23
CA ASP A 139 14.20 10.38 -30.63
C ASP A 139 12.74 10.06 -31.00
N LYS A 140 11.89 9.76 -30.02
CA LYS A 140 10.47 9.40 -30.19
C LYS A 140 9.57 10.55 -29.72
N ASN A 141 8.46 10.75 -30.43
CA ASN A 141 7.42 11.67 -29.95
C ASN A 141 6.59 11.03 -28.82
N GLN A 142 5.88 11.87 -28.07
CA GLN A 142 5.13 11.47 -26.87
C GLN A 142 4.03 10.44 -27.17
N ASP A 143 3.29 10.60 -28.27
CA ASP A 143 2.21 9.70 -28.67
C ASP A 143 2.72 8.28 -28.96
N GLN A 144 3.88 8.17 -29.61
CA GLN A 144 4.52 6.87 -29.87
C GLN A 144 4.94 6.17 -28.57
N ILE A 145 5.41 6.93 -27.59
CA ILE A 145 5.79 6.39 -26.28
C ILE A 145 4.54 5.97 -25.51
N ALA A 146 3.49 6.80 -25.47
CA ALA A 146 2.23 6.46 -24.81
C ALA A 146 1.62 5.17 -25.39
N HIS A 147 1.63 5.00 -26.71
CA HIS A 147 1.14 3.78 -27.35
C HIS A 147 1.95 2.53 -26.95
N GLN A 148 3.28 2.64 -26.82
CA GLN A 148 4.13 1.51 -26.40
C GLN A 148 3.93 1.10 -24.93
N LEU A 149 3.30 1.97 -24.14
CA LEU A 149 3.05 1.78 -22.72
C LEU A 149 1.65 1.22 -22.39
N LEU A 150 0.82 0.94 -23.40
CA LEU A 150 -0.57 0.49 -23.23
C LEU A 150 -0.69 -0.83 -22.45
N ASP A 151 0.22 -1.77 -22.69
CA ASP A 151 0.19 -3.11 -22.09
C ASP A 151 0.95 -3.21 -20.75
N TYR A 152 1.48 -2.08 -20.25
CA TYR A 152 2.19 -2.06 -18.98
C TYR A 152 1.21 -2.20 -17.81
N GLY A 153 1.73 -2.71 -16.70
CA GLY A 153 1.00 -2.80 -15.44
C GLY A 153 0.56 -1.44 -14.92
N GLU A 154 -0.33 -1.44 -13.94
CA GLU A 154 -0.79 -0.22 -13.27
C GLU A 154 0.35 0.52 -12.56
N LEU A 155 0.49 1.82 -12.85
CA LEU A 155 1.42 2.69 -12.15
C LEU A 155 0.82 3.12 -10.81
N ASP A 156 -0.45 3.52 -10.85
CA ASP A 156 -1.24 3.82 -9.65
C ASP A 156 -2.50 2.97 -9.60
N PHE A 157 -2.88 2.59 -8.40
CA PHE A 157 -4.04 1.75 -8.11
C PHE A 157 -4.79 2.26 -6.89
N SER A 158 -6.07 2.54 -7.03
CA SER A 158 -6.96 2.80 -5.90
C SER A 158 -8.05 1.75 -5.82
N VAL A 159 -8.43 1.38 -4.60
CA VAL A 159 -9.60 0.55 -4.33
C VAL A 159 -10.37 1.10 -3.14
N ILE A 160 -11.69 1.11 -3.27
CA ILE A 160 -12.60 1.24 -2.13
C ILE A 160 -13.41 -0.04 -2.07
N GLY A 161 -13.55 -0.60 -0.88
CA GLY A 161 -14.33 -1.80 -0.69
C GLY A 161 -14.97 -1.92 0.66
N SER A 162 -15.77 -2.98 0.80
CA SER A 162 -16.36 -3.35 2.07
C SER A 162 -16.48 -4.85 2.24
N TYR A 163 -16.31 -5.28 3.48
CA TYR A 163 -16.67 -6.61 3.94
C TYR A 163 -18.07 -6.56 4.57
N SER A 164 -18.84 -7.61 4.32
CA SER A 164 -20.25 -7.71 4.71
C SER A 164 -20.58 -9.13 5.18
N LYS A 165 -21.75 -9.29 5.81
CA LYS A 165 -22.40 -10.59 6.00
C LYS A 165 -23.83 -10.49 5.50
N GLY A 166 -24.12 -11.12 4.36
CA GLY A 166 -25.37 -10.86 3.64
C GLY A 166 -25.46 -9.37 3.29
N ILE A 167 -26.56 -8.73 3.70
CA ILE A 167 -26.78 -7.29 3.47
C ILE A 167 -26.15 -6.39 4.54
N GLN A 168 -25.60 -6.96 5.62
CA GLN A 168 -25.08 -6.18 6.74
C GLN A 168 -23.63 -5.80 6.49
N HIS A 169 -23.36 -4.50 6.50
CA HIS A 169 -22.00 -3.96 6.45
C HIS A 169 -21.23 -4.33 7.73
N ARG A 170 -19.95 -4.70 7.58
CA ARG A 170 -19.07 -5.06 8.72
C ARG A 170 -17.85 -4.16 8.84
N MET A 171 -17.21 -3.87 7.71
CA MET A 171 -16.00 -3.06 7.67
C MET A 171 -15.83 -2.45 6.29
N SER A 172 -15.49 -1.17 6.22
CA SER A 172 -15.07 -0.51 4.99
C SER A 172 -13.55 -0.50 4.89
N PHE A 173 -13.01 -0.50 3.67
CA PHE A 173 -11.60 -0.24 3.46
C PHE A 173 -11.37 0.59 2.22
N SER A 174 -10.26 1.32 2.20
CA SER A 174 -9.75 1.94 0.99
C SER A 174 -8.22 1.85 0.95
N MET A 175 -7.67 1.72 -0.24
CA MET A 175 -6.23 1.75 -0.47
C MET A 175 -5.93 2.63 -1.68
N ASP A 176 -4.94 3.50 -1.54
CA ASP A 176 -4.38 4.31 -2.61
C ASP A 176 -2.91 3.95 -2.74
N LEU A 177 -2.54 3.28 -3.81
CA LEU A 177 -1.17 2.86 -4.13
C LEU A 177 -0.67 3.72 -5.29
N MET A 178 0.16 4.71 -4.99
CA MET A 178 0.50 5.81 -5.90
C MET A 178 2.02 5.87 -6.10
N GLU A 179 2.52 5.34 -7.22
CA GLU A 179 3.93 5.52 -7.59
C GLU A 179 4.22 6.97 -8.01
N THR A 180 3.22 7.69 -8.53
CA THR A 180 3.32 9.09 -9.02
C THR A 180 3.35 10.17 -7.92
N THR A 181 3.75 9.79 -6.71
CA THR A 181 3.89 10.70 -5.57
C THR A 181 5.24 11.45 -5.59
N LEU A 182 5.47 12.31 -4.59
CA LEU A 182 6.66 13.15 -4.52
C LEU A 182 7.93 12.30 -4.62
N SER A 183 8.87 12.75 -5.46
CA SER A 183 10.20 12.16 -5.57
C SER A 183 11.27 13.21 -5.27
N GLY A 184 12.36 12.77 -4.64
CA GLY A 184 13.58 13.54 -4.44
C GLY A 184 14.62 13.30 -5.54
N ARG A 185 14.25 12.62 -6.65
CA ARG A 185 15.16 12.34 -7.76
C ARG A 185 15.71 13.64 -8.36
N ILE A 186 17.04 13.71 -8.52
CA ILE A 186 17.72 14.87 -9.10
C ILE A 186 18.21 14.52 -10.52
N MET A 187 17.60 15.12 -11.53
CA MET A 187 17.95 14.93 -12.94
C MET A 187 19.13 15.83 -13.37
N PRO A 188 19.87 15.51 -14.45
CA PRO A 188 19.64 14.43 -15.43
C PRO A 188 20.44 13.14 -15.20
N ASN A 189 21.35 13.12 -14.22
CA ASN A 189 22.35 12.06 -14.08
C ASN A 189 21.97 10.97 -13.06
N SER A 190 20.71 10.91 -12.64
CA SER A 190 20.21 9.89 -11.70
C SER A 190 19.34 8.87 -12.42
N ILE A 191 19.25 7.67 -11.86
CA ILE A 191 18.35 6.62 -12.37
C ILE A 191 16.95 6.73 -11.74
N PRO A 192 15.89 6.16 -12.33
CA PRO A 192 14.52 6.31 -11.82
C PRO A 192 14.32 5.91 -10.35
N SER A 193 15.12 4.98 -9.82
CA SER A 193 15.04 4.57 -8.42
C SER A 193 15.69 5.53 -7.43
N ASP A 194 16.49 6.50 -7.90
CA ASP A 194 17.21 7.42 -7.03
C ASP A 194 16.26 8.45 -6.43
N GLY A 195 16.41 8.74 -5.14
CA GLY A 195 15.60 9.75 -4.47
C GLY A 195 14.13 9.37 -4.27
N ARG A 196 13.75 8.09 -4.37
CA ARG A 196 12.39 7.65 -4.02
C ARG A 196 12.03 8.03 -2.59
N ILE A 197 10.98 8.83 -2.43
CA ILE A 197 10.41 9.21 -1.14
C ILE A 197 9.20 8.33 -0.90
N ARG A 198 9.31 7.39 0.04
CA ARG A 198 8.18 6.55 0.42
C ARG A 198 7.28 7.28 1.40
N GLN A 199 5.98 7.27 1.13
CA GLN A 199 4.97 7.89 1.96
C GLN A 199 3.96 6.82 2.36
N GLU A 200 3.79 6.58 3.65
CA GLU A 200 2.88 5.56 4.13
C GLU A 200 2.00 6.16 5.20
N ILE A 201 0.69 6.04 5.00
CA ILE A 201 -0.33 6.45 5.95
C ILE A 201 -1.32 5.30 6.08
N VAL A 202 -1.53 4.84 7.31
CA VAL A 202 -2.56 3.85 7.62
C VAL A 202 -3.43 4.37 8.75
N ASN A 203 -4.73 4.44 8.49
CA ASN A 203 -5.73 4.80 9.49
C ASN A 203 -6.62 3.60 9.76
N ILE A 204 -6.89 3.32 11.02
CA ILE A 204 -7.74 2.22 11.47
C ILE A 204 -8.72 2.76 12.50
N HIS A 205 -10.01 2.49 12.32
CA HIS A 205 -11.05 2.96 13.21
C HIS A 205 -11.87 1.81 13.78
N LEU A 206 -12.23 1.93 15.05
CA LEU A 206 -13.10 1.01 15.79
C LEU A 206 -14.32 1.79 16.26
N GLY A 207 -15.22 2.09 15.31
CA GLY A 207 -16.39 2.93 15.52
C GLY A 207 -16.05 4.30 16.07
N HIS A 208 -16.79 4.73 17.09
CA HIS A 208 -16.59 6.03 17.77
C HIS A 208 -15.51 5.97 18.87
N PHE A 209 -14.89 4.81 19.09
CA PHE A 209 -14.24 4.51 20.37
C PHE A 209 -12.72 4.45 20.30
N CYS A 210 -12.16 4.14 19.13
CA CYS A 210 -10.72 4.15 18.93
C CYS A 210 -10.38 4.52 17.49
N SER A 211 -9.35 5.35 17.34
CA SER A 211 -8.73 5.70 16.07
C SER A 211 -7.23 5.54 16.18
N ILE A 212 -6.64 4.82 15.23
CA ILE A 212 -5.21 4.60 15.13
C ILE A 212 -4.73 5.23 13.81
N SER A 213 -3.71 6.07 13.88
CA SER A 213 -3.05 6.65 12.71
C SER A 213 -1.58 6.29 12.74
N ILE A 214 -1.10 5.71 11.64
CA ILE A 214 0.28 5.30 11.42
C ILE A 214 0.79 6.13 10.25
N VAL A 215 1.86 6.90 10.46
CA VAL A 215 2.43 7.77 9.42
C VAL A 215 3.93 7.54 9.36
N SER A 216 4.45 7.15 8.20
CA SER A 216 5.90 7.03 8.00
C SER A 216 6.55 8.41 7.96
N ASN A 217 7.77 8.50 8.48
CA ASN A 217 8.63 9.65 8.26
C ASN A 217 9.28 9.59 6.86
N SER A 218 8.61 10.15 5.86
CA SER A 218 8.96 10.00 4.44
C SER A 218 10.35 10.51 4.06
N PHE A 219 10.86 11.53 4.75
CA PHE A 219 12.14 12.16 4.43
C PHE A 219 13.33 11.49 5.11
N ARG A 220 13.10 10.58 6.07
CA ARG A 220 14.17 10.05 6.92
C ARG A 220 15.22 9.26 6.15
N LYS A 221 14.81 8.53 5.10
CA LYS A 221 15.75 7.82 4.21
C LYS A 221 16.67 8.78 3.44
N LEU A 222 16.27 10.02 3.22
CA LEU A 222 17.09 11.03 2.56
C LEU A 222 18.10 11.69 3.51
N THR A 223 17.81 11.75 4.81
CA THR A 223 18.67 12.45 5.79
C THR A 223 19.65 11.52 6.49
N ASP A 224 19.25 10.28 6.79
CA ASP A 224 20.00 9.42 7.72
C ASP A 224 20.68 8.21 7.03
N GLY A 225 20.66 8.16 5.69
CA GLY A 225 21.24 7.08 4.89
C GLY A 225 20.46 5.76 4.94
N ASN A 226 20.84 4.80 4.09
CA ASN A 226 20.11 3.53 3.84
C ASN A 226 20.11 2.52 5.01
N THR A 227 20.67 2.86 6.18
CA THR A 227 20.89 1.90 7.28
C THR A 227 19.83 1.95 8.38
N ILE A 228 18.97 2.97 8.39
CA ILE A 228 17.94 3.13 9.42
C ILE A 228 16.62 2.50 8.93
N PRO A 229 15.96 1.64 9.73
CA PRO A 229 14.64 1.11 9.42
C PRO A 229 13.60 2.22 9.24
N GLU A 230 12.48 1.88 8.59
CA GLU A 230 11.38 2.83 8.42
C GLU A 230 10.79 3.22 9.79
N ASP A 231 10.76 4.54 10.02
CA ASP A 231 10.32 5.22 11.24
C ASP A 231 8.85 5.61 11.12
N PHE A 232 8.05 5.27 12.12
CA PHE A 232 6.62 5.54 12.15
C PHE A 232 6.22 6.39 13.35
N SER A 233 5.41 7.41 13.09
CA SER A 233 4.58 8.04 14.11
C SER A 233 3.26 7.28 14.21
N ILE A 234 2.98 6.70 15.38
CA ILE A 234 1.76 5.96 15.69
C ILE A 234 0.98 6.72 16.75
N THR A 235 -0.20 7.21 16.37
CA THR A 235 -1.13 7.91 17.26
C THR A 235 -2.32 7.02 17.54
N ILE A 236 -2.61 6.78 18.82
CA ILE A 236 -3.77 6.02 19.27
C ILE A 236 -4.64 6.94 20.12
N ALA A 237 -5.83 7.25 19.60
CA ALA A 237 -6.84 8.03 20.29
C ALA A 237 -8.00 7.12 20.70
N THR A 238 -8.23 6.98 21.99
CA THR A 238 -9.35 6.24 22.55
C THR A 238 -10.36 7.16 23.21
N HIS A 239 -11.63 6.83 23.09
CA HIS A 239 -12.69 7.57 23.77
C HIS A 239 -12.52 7.47 25.30
N PRO A 240 -12.76 8.55 26.08
CA PRO A 240 -12.46 8.59 27.52
C PRO A 240 -13.02 7.44 28.35
N MET A 241 -14.20 6.93 27.97
CA MET A 241 -14.84 5.76 28.61
C MET A 241 -13.99 4.48 28.61
N PHE A 242 -13.04 4.36 27.68
CA PHE A 242 -12.18 3.18 27.50
C PHE A 242 -10.74 3.44 27.88
N THR A 243 -10.43 4.65 28.36
CA THR A 243 -9.11 4.94 28.90
C THR A 243 -9.04 4.39 30.32
N TRP A 244 -8.07 3.52 30.59
CA TRP A 244 -7.85 3.03 31.96
C TRP A 244 -7.36 4.15 32.91
N ARG A 245 -7.08 5.37 32.40
CA ARG A 245 -6.54 6.54 33.12
C ARG A 245 -6.56 7.89 32.37
N GLY A 246 -7.36 8.07 31.32
CA GLY A 246 -7.33 9.29 30.49
C GLY A 246 -6.14 9.40 29.52
N GLU A 247 -5.34 8.35 29.35
CA GLU A 247 -4.14 8.38 28.52
C GLU A 247 -4.49 8.35 27.02
N GLN A 248 -4.21 9.45 26.33
CA GLN A 248 -3.99 9.45 24.88
C GLN A 248 -2.53 9.12 24.62
N ALA A 249 -2.25 8.13 23.77
CA ALA A 249 -0.89 7.70 23.50
C ALA A 249 -0.44 8.16 22.10
N VAL A 250 0.62 8.96 22.06
CA VAL A 250 1.39 9.22 20.84
C VAL A 250 2.74 8.52 21.00
N LEU A 251 3.01 7.57 20.13
CA LEU A 251 4.24 6.80 20.12
C LEU A 251 5.00 7.08 18.82
N ARG A 252 6.31 7.26 18.91
CA ARG A 252 7.21 7.24 17.76
C ARG A 252 8.05 5.98 17.86
N ILE A 253 8.00 5.13 16.83
CA ILE A 253 8.61 3.79 16.80
C ILE A 253 9.51 3.68 15.56
#